data_AF-A0A368WN93-F1
#
_entry.id   AF-A0A368WN93-F1
#
_cell.length_a   1.000
_cell.length_b   1.000
_cell.length_c   1.000
_cell.angle_alpha   90.00
_cell.angle_beta   90.00
_cell.angle_gamma   90.00
#
_symmetry.space_group_name_H-M   'P 1'
#
loop_
_entity.id
_entity.type
_entity.pdbx_description
1 polymer ?
#
loop_
_entity_poly.entity_id
_entity_poly.type
_entity_poly.pdbx_seq_one_letter_code
_entity_poly.pdbx_strand_id
1 'polypeptide(L)'
;MGLMILSTYLIPVSKLAAETIYYSAVITHLLLIVLFSLKFIKKFNIKKVFPSYFIVYVGIVVASVTAPAYNNLFLGQILFYLGFASYIILLPVISYRVFKVKEIPEAALPTITIFTAPAGLCLAGYLSSFPVKNIFILSCLLALTIISVTAVILYLPKMIAGGFYPSFSAFTFPFVITGIGLKMSNNYLKNNFNLNFINYPARMVEFLAVIILVFVFLSYFKFLFRQNTFSNSL
;
A
#
# COMPACT_ATOMS: atom_id res chain seq x y z
N MET A 1 -5.35 8.80 -0.39
CA MET A 1 -4.01 8.36 0.09
C MET A 1 -2.91 9.39 -0.14
N GLY A 2 -2.54 9.70 -1.39
CA GLY A 2 -1.40 10.61 -1.67
C GLY A 2 -1.49 11.96 -0.95
N LEU A 3 -2.66 12.61 -0.97
CA LEU A 3 -2.89 13.87 -0.24
C LEU A 3 -2.68 13.74 1.28
N MET A 4 -3.04 12.60 1.89
CA MET A 4 -2.81 12.37 3.32
C MET A 4 -1.30 12.34 3.64
N ILE A 5 -0.48 11.76 2.76
CA ILE A 5 0.98 11.74 2.93
C ILE A 5 1.57 13.13 2.62
N LEU A 6 1.20 13.74 1.49
CA LEU A 6 1.73 15.05 1.10
C LEU A 6 1.42 16.14 2.13
N SER A 7 0.26 16.07 2.76
CA SER A 7 -0.13 17.03 3.80
C SER A 7 0.89 17.12 4.94
N THR A 8 1.56 16.01 5.32
CA THR A 8 2.53 16.04 6.43
C THR A 8 3.76 16.87 6.10
N TYR A 9 4.13 16.99 4.81
CA TYR A 9 5.24 17.82 4.37
C TYR A 9 4.90 19.32 4.36
N LEU A 10 3.61 19.67 4.43
CA LEU A 10 3.16 21.07 4.49
C LEU A 10 3.11 21.62 5.92
N ILE A 11 3.28 20.78 6.94
CA ILE A 11 3.24 21.19 8.35
C ILE A 11 4.23 22.34 8.65
N PRO A 12 5.50 22.30 8.20
CA PRO A 12 6.45 23.39 8.45
C PRO A 12 6.10 24.70 7.72
N VAL A 13 5.27 24.63 6.67
CA VAL A 13 4.87 25.80 5.87
C VAL A 13 3.60 26.43 6.44
N SER A 14 2.56 25.63 6.67
CA SER A 14 1.31 26.07 7.31
C SER A 14 0.56 24.87 7.89
N LYS A 15 0.52 24.81 9.23
CA LYS A 15 -0.20 23.75 9.95
C LYS A 15 -1.69 23.72 9.60
N LEU A 16 -2.33 24.88 9.51
CA LEU A 16 -3.76 24.97 9.15
C LEU A 16 -4.03 24.40 7.76
N ALA A 17 -3.18 24.73 6.78
CA ALA A 17 -3.31 24.20 5.42
C ALA A 17 -3.09 22.67 5.40
N ALA A 18 -2.07 22.19 6.11
CA ALA A 18 -1.77 20.76 6.23
C ALA A 18 -2.95 19.98 6.83
N GLU A 19 -3.52 20.45 7.95
CA GLU A 19 -4.69 19.85 8.60
C GLU A 19 -5.91 19.85 7.68
N THR A 20 -6.18 20.96 7.00
CA THR A 20 -7.31 21.08 6.06
C THR A 20 -7.19 20.06 4.93
N ILE A 21 -6.01 19.92 4.34
CA ILE A 21 -5.74 18.94 3.27
C ILE A 21 -5.85 17.51 3.82
N TYR A 22 -5.34 17.26 5.02
CA TYR A 22 -5.39 15.93 5.64
C TYR A 22 -6.84 15.48 5.87
N TYR A 23 -7.65 16.29 6.57
CA TYR A 23 -9.03 15.92 6.89
C TYR A 23 -9.91 15.84 5.64
N SER A 24 -9.75 16.76 4.69
CA SER A 24 -10.47 16.68 3.40
C SER A 24 -10.08 15.42 2.61
N ALA A 25 -8.81 15.01 2.64
CA ALA A 25 -8.36 13.78 2.01
C ALA A 25 -8.93 12.51 2.68
N VAL A 26 -9.04 12.50 4.01
CA VAL A 26 -9.68 11.41 4.77
C VAL A 26 -11.16 11.30 4.39
N ILE A 27 -11.90 12.42 4.44
CA ILE A 27 -13.33 12.47 4.07
C ILE A 27 -13.53 11.99 2.63
N THR A 28 -12.72 12.51 1.71
CA THR A 28 -12.78 12.11 0.29
C THR A 28 -12.52 10.61 0.13
N HIS A 29 -11.55 10.05 0.85
CA HIS A 29 -11.26 8.62 0.78
C HIS A 29 -12.42 7.77 1.34
N LEU A 30 -13.07 8.20 2.43
CA LEU A 30 -14.27 7.54 2.97
C LEU A 30 -15.45 7.59 1.98
N LEU A 31 -15.68 8.74 1.33
CA LEU A 31 -16.70 8.87 0.29
C LEU A 31 -16.40 7.94 -0.90
N LEU A 32 -15.14 7.83 -1.31
CA LEU A 32 -14.73 6.89 -2.36
C LEU A 32 -15.01 5.43 -1.97
N ILE A 33 -14.79 5.04 -0.71
CA ILE A 33 -15.16 3.70 -0.22
C ILE A 33 -16.65 3.45 -0.40
N VAL A 34 -17.51 4.40 -0.01
CA VAL A 34 -18.97 4.27 -0.15
C VAL A 34 -19.39 4.18 -1.62
N LEU A 35 -18.93 5.10 -2.46
CA LEU A 35 -19.27 5.13 -3.89
C LEU A 35 -18.79 3.86 -4.60
N PHE A 36 -17.59 3.38 -4.28
CA PHE A 36 -17.05 2.15 -4.83
C PHE A 36 -17.87 0.94 -4.38
N SER A 37 -18.27 0.88 -3.10
CA SER A 37 -19.12 -0.20 -2.57
C SER A 37 -20.47 -0.26 -3.28
N LEU A 38 -21.12 0.89 -3.46
CA LEU A 38 -22.42 0.99 -4.15
C LEU A 38 -22.32 0.53 -5.62
N LYS A 39 -21.20 0.78 -6.29
CA LYS A 39 -21.01 0.43 -7.70
C LYS A 39 -20.59 -1.03 -7.90
N PHE A 40 -19.66 -1.53 -7.09
CA PHE A 40 -18.96 -2.78 -7.36
C PHE A 40 -19.29 -3.91 -6.38
N ILE A 41 -19.68 -3.61 -5.13
CA ILE A 41 -20.10 -4.62 -4.17
C ILE A 41 -21.58 -4.92 -4.29
N LYS A 42 -22.43 -3.90 -4.51
CA LYS A 42 -23.88 -4.11 -4.72
C LYS A 42 -24.19 -4.97 -5.95
N LYS A 43 -23.37 -4.87 -7.00
CA LYS A 43 -23.45 -5.69 -8.22
C LYS A 43 -22.22 -6.60 -8.32
N PHE A 44 -21.98 -7.39 -7.27
CA PHE A 44 -20.79 -8.21 -7.15
C PHE A 44 -20.62 -9.16 -8.33
N ASN A 45 -19.42 -9.14 -8.92
CA ASN A 45 -18.98 -10.12 -9.90
C ASN A 45 -17.51 -10.41 -9.63
N ILE A 46 -17.20 -11.66 -9.25
CA ILE A 46 -15.84 -12.05 -8.90
C ILE A 46 -14.85 -11.71 -10.02
N LYS A 47 -15.21 -11.87 -11.30
CA LYS A 47 -14.32 -11.56 -12.43
C LYS A 47 -13.93 -10.08 -12.51
N LYS A 48 -14.71 -9.17 -11.92
CA LYS A 48 -14.44 -7.73 -11.83
C LYS A 48 -13.71 -7.33 -10.54
N VAL A 49 -13.39 -8.29 -9.67
CA VAL A 49 -12.54 -8.07 -8.50
C VAL A 49 -11.08 -8.03 -8.98
N PHE A 50 -10.35 -7.02 -8.52
CA PHE A 50 -8.92 -6.85 -8.78
C PHE A 50 -8.18 -6.58 -7.47
N PRO A 51 -6.86 -6.82 -7.39
CA PRO A 51 -6.07 -6.44 -6.23
C PRO A 51 -6.20 -4.95 -5.85
N SER A 52 -6.58 -4.08 -6.79
CA SER A 52 -6.86 -2.65 -6.54
C SER A 52 -7.99 -2.39 -5.53
N TYR A 53 -8.84 -3.37 -5.23
CA TYR A 53 -9.83 -3.25 -4.15
C TYR A 53 -9.14 -2.98 -2.80
N PHE A 54 -7.95 -3.56 -2.57
CA PHE A 54 -7.17 -3.25 -1.37
C PHE A 54 -6.82 -1.75 -1.26
N ILE A 55 -6.58 -1.06 -2.37
CA ILE A 55 -6.27 0.39 -2.35
C ILE A 55 -7.48 1.17 -1.82
N VAL A 56 -8.69 0.80 -2.24
CA VAL A 56 -9.91 1.50 -1.81
C VAL A 56 -10.14 1.27 -0.32
N TYR A 57 -10.23 0.01 0.10
CA TYR A 57 -10.68 -0.33 1.45
C TYR A 57 -9.59 -0.30 2.52
N VAL A 58 -8.38 -0.77 2.20
CA VAL A 58 -7.26 -0.81 3.15
C VAL A 58 -6.42 0.48 3.08
N GLY A 59 -6.47 1.19 1.95
CA GLY A 59 -5.70 2.43 1.77
C GLY A 59 -6.03 3.54 2.77
N ILE A 60 -7.20 3.50 3.40
CA ILE A 60 -7.58 4.45 4.47
C ILE A 60 -6.63 4.39 5.68
N VAL A 61 -5.94 3.26 5.88
CA VAL A 61 -4.93 3.11 6.95
C VAL A 61 -3.74 4.06 6.78
N VAL A 62 -3.54 4.66 5.60
CA VAL A 62 -2.59 5.77 5.45
C VAL A 62 -2.91 6.91 6.43
N ALA A 63 -4.19 7.16 6.73
CA ALA A 63 -4.57 8.12 7.76
C ALA A 63 -4.03 7.76 9.14
N SER A 64 -3.93 6.47 9.47
CA SER A 64 -3.32 5.96 10.70
C SER A 64 -1.80 6.15 10.73
N VAL A 65 -1.14 6.03 9.58
CA VAL A 65 0.31 6.31 9.47
C VAL A 65 0.60 7.78 9.75
N THR A 66 -0.24 8.69 9.24
CA THR A 66 0.01 10.14 9.34
C THR A 66 -0.70 10.83 10.51
N ALA A 67 -1.61 10.15 11.20
CA ALA A 67 -2.34 10.68 12.36
C ALA A 67 -1.46 11.30 13.46
N PRO A 68 -0.28 10.76 13.82
CA PRO A 68 0.60 11.37 14.81
C PRO A 68 1.05 12.78 14.43
N ALA A 69 1.22 13.08 13.14
CA ALA A 69 1.63 14.40 12.65
C ALA A 69 0.59 15.49 12.95
N TYR A 70 -0.66 15.09 13.19
CA TYR A 70 -1.80 15.96 13.50
C TYR A 70 -2.32 15.78 14.93
N ASN A 71 -1.56 15.08 15.79
CA ASN A 71 -1.93 14.78 17.17
C ASN A 71 -3.31 14.12 17.33
N ASN A 72 -3.78 13.38 16.31
CA ASN A 72 -5.11 12.76 16.31
C ASN A 72 -5.01 11.23 16.25
N LEU A 73 -4.37 10.65 17.27
CA LEU A 73 -4.18 9.20 17.37
C LEU A 73 -5.51 8.44 17.43
N PHE A 74 -6.54 9.02 18.06
CA PHE A 74 -7.86 8.41 18.15
C PHE A 74 -8.47 8.15 16.76
N LEU A 75 -8.45 9.16 15.88
CA LEU A 75 -8.86 8.99 14.49
C LEU A 75 -8.00 7.94 13.78
N GLY A 76 -6.68 8.00 13.98
CA GLY A 76 -5.75 7.02 13.42
C GLY A 76 -6.07 5.57 13.83
N GLN A 77 -6.46 5.34 15.08
CA GLN A 77 -6.83 4.01 15.59
C GLN A 77 -8.16 3.52 15.00
N ILE A 78 -9.17 4.38 14.91
CA ILE A 78 -10.46 4.04 14.27
C ILE A 78 -10.24 3.61 12.82
N LEU A 79 -9.50 4.42 12.06
CA LEU A 79 -9.25 4.17 10.64
C LEU A 79 -8.33 2.96 10.42
N PHE A 80 -7.43 2.69 11.36
CA PHE A 80 -6.68 1.43 11.38
C PHE A 80 -7.61 0.22 11.47
N TYR A 81 -8.51 0.17 12.47
CA TYR A 81 -9.41 -0.97 12.64
C TYR A 81 -10.34 -1.16 11.45
N LEU A 82 -10.85 -0.07 10.86
CA LEU A 82 -11.67 -0.13 9.66
C LEU A 82 -10.92 -0.75 8.46
N GLY A 83 -9.68 -0.31 8.22
CA GLY A 83 -8.87 -0.88 7.15
C GLY A 83 -8.37 -2.29 7.43
N PHE A 84 -8.03 -2.60 8.69
CA PHE A 84 -7.60 -3.94 9.11
C PHE A 84 -8.74 -4.96 8.96
N ALA A 85 -9.95 -4.63 9.43
CA ALA A 85 -11.12 -5.49 9.23
C ALA A 85 -11.40 -5.72 7.73
N SER A 86 -11.32 -4.65 6.92
CA SER A 86 -11.46 -4.75 5.48
C SER A 86 -10.39 -5.64 4.85
N TYR A 87 -9.14 -5.58 5.33
CA TYR A 87 -8.06 -6.43 4.85
C TYR A 87 -8.35 -7.92 5.09
N ILE A 88 -8.76 -8.29 6.31
CA ILE A 88 -9.09 -9.67 6.66
C ILE A 88 -10.23 -10.22 5.80
N ILE A 89 -11.24 -9.40 5.49
CA ILE A 89 -12.37 -9.79 4.63
C ILE A 89 -11.94 -9.93 3.17
N LEU A 90 -11.16 -8.97 2.65
CA LEU A 90 -10.81 -8.93 1.23
C LEU A 90 -9.71 -9.91 0.85
N LEU A 91 -8.81 -10.25 1.78
CA LEU A 91 -7.70 -11.17 1.52
C LEU A 91 -8.17 -12.51 0.91
N PRO A 92 -9.13 -13.25 1.49
CA PRO A 92 -9.61 -14.50 0.89
C PRO A 92 -10.32 -14.27 -0.45
N VAL A 93 -11.13 -13.20 -0.58
CA VAL A 93 -11.90 -12.91 -1.81
C VAL A 93 -10.98 -12.61 -2.99
N ILE A 94 -10.00 -11.73 -2.80
CA ILE A 94 -9.06 -11.33 -3.84
C ILE A 94 -8.08 -12.47 -4.13
N SER A 95 -7.65 -13.23 -3.11
CA SER A 95 -6.83 -14.44 -3.33
C SER A 95 -7.56 -15.48 -4.17
N TYR A 96 -8.84 -15.74 -3.88
CA TYR A 96 -9.66 -16.63 -4.69
C TYR A 96 -9.77 -16.15 -6.14
N ARG A 97 -10.00 -14.85 -6.34
CA ARG A 97 -10.03 -14.24 -7.66
C ARG A 97 -8.73 -14.42 -8.44
N VAL A 98 -7.58 -14.22 -7.80
CA VAL A 98 -6.27 -14.24 -8.46
C VAL A 98 -5.79 -15.66 -8.73
N PHE A 99 -5.90 -16.55 -7.74
CA PHE A 99 -5.30 -17.89 -7.81
C PHE A 99 -6.24 -18.98 -8.33
N LYS A 100 -7.55 -18.85 -8.10
CA LYS A 100 -8.54 -19.87 -8.52
C LYS A 100 -9.27 -19.47 -9.79
N VAL A 101 -9.89 -18.29 -9.82
CA VAL A 101 -10.64 -17.82 -11.00
C VAL A 101 -9.70 -17.50 -12.17
N LYS A 102 -8.52 -16.93 -11.88
CA LYS A 102 -7.54 -16.49 -12.91
C LYS A 102 -8.21 -15.55 -13.92
N GLU A 103 -7.76 -15.42 -15.16
CA GLU A 103 -8.31 -14.44 -16.12
C GLU A 103 -8.07 -12.98 -15.68
N ILE A 104 -6.88 -12.69 -15.14
CA ILE A 104 -6.41 -11.29 -15.03
C ILE A 104 -5.76 -10.95 -16.36
N PRO A 105 -6.22 -9.91 -17.09
CA PRO A 105 -5.59 -9.48 -18.33
C PRO A 105 -4.09 -9.19 -18.12
N GLU A 106 -3.26 -9.46 -19.12
CA GLU A 106 -1.80 -9.26 -19.02
C GLU A 106 -1.44 -7.83 -18.57
N ALA A 107 -2.10 -6.82 -19.15
CA ALA A 107 -1.94 -5.42 -18.78
C ALA A 107 -2.30 -5.11 -17.32
N ALA A 108 -3.01 -5.99 -16.61
CA ALA A 108 -3.37 -5.84 -15.20
C ALA A 108 -2.54 -6.75 -14.27
N LEU A 109 -1.70 -7.65 -14.80
CA LEU A 109 -0.85 -8.53 -13.98
C LEU A 109 0.02 -7.78 -12.95
N PRO A 110 0.63 -6.62 -13.27
CA PRO A 110 1.41 -5.85 -12.30
C PRO A 110 0.64 -5.46 -11.03
N THR A 111 -0.69 -5.40 -11.09
CA THR A 111 -1.54 -5.11 -9.93
C THR A 111 -1.47 -6.18 -8.85
N ILE A 112 -1.02 -7.40 -9.16
CA ILE A 112 -0.80 -8.46 -8.15
C ILE A 112 0.21 -8.01 -7.08
N THR A 113 1.13 -7.11 -7.41
CA THR A 113 2.05 -6.53 -6.42
C THR A 113 1.32 -5.82 -5.27
N ILE A 114 0.08 -5.37 -5.46
CA ILE A 114 -0.70 -4.74 -4.39
C ILE A 114 -0.87 -5.68 -3.19
N PHE A 115 -0.79 -7.01 -3.36
CA PHE A 115 -0.89 -7.95 -2.23
C PHE A 115 0.13 -7.71 -1.11
N THR A 116 1.30 -7.12 -1.39
CA THR A 116 2.27 -6.80 -0.33
C THR A 116 1.85 -5.58 0.52
N ALA A 117 1.04 -4.67 -0.03
CA ALA A 117 0.73 -3.41 0.62
C ALA A 117 -0.14 -3.52 1.89
N PRO A 118 -1.26 -4.27 1.92
CA PRO A 118 -2.21 -4.24 3.03
C PRO A 118 -1.61 -4.54 4.40
N ALA A 119 -0.87 -5.65 4.50
CA ALA A 119 -0.24 -6.04 5.76
C ALA A 119 0.84 -5.03 6.17
N GLY A 120 1.72 -4.63 5.25
CA GLY A 120 2.77 -3.64 5.52
C GLY A 120 2.22 -2.26 5.92
N LEU A 121 1.13 -1.81 5.28
CA LEU A 121 0.44 -0.58 5.61
C LEU A 121 -0.26 -0.66 6.97
N CYS A 122 -0.93 -1.77 7.28
CA CYS A 122 -1.49 -2.01 8.61
C CYS A 122 -0.39 -2.04 9.67
N LEU A 123 0.73 -2.69 9.41
CA LEU A 123 1.89 -2.73 10.31
C LEU A 123 2.44 -1.33 10.60
N ALA A 124 2.64 -0.51 9.56
CA ALA A 124 3.07 0.87 9.69
C ALA A 124 2.04 1.73 10.44
N GLY A 125 0.75 1.61 10.12
CA GLY A 125 -0.34 2.34 10.80
C GLY A 125 -0.43 1.98 12.28
N TYR A 126 -0.37 0.68 12.59
CA TYR A 126 -0.38 0.17 13.96
C TYR A 126 0.81 0.71 14.78
N LEU A 127 2.01 0.64 14.20
CA LEU A 127 3.22 1.14 14.85
C LEU A 127 3.21 2.67 15.01
N SER A 128 2.51 3.40 14.15
CA SER A 128 2.38 4.86 14.23
C SER A 128 1.31 5.32 15.25
N SER A 129 0.12 4.71 15.23
CA SER A 129 -1.06 5.24 15.93
C SER A 129 -1.33 4.72 17.34
N PHE A 130 -0.72 3.61 17.76
CA PHE A 130 -1.07 2.93 19.02
C PHE A 130 0.03 3.08 20.09
N PRO A 131 -0.05 3.95 21.10
CA PRO A 131 1.07 4.11 22.05
C PRO A 131 1.51 2.79 22.72
N VAL A 132 0.55 1.97 23.15
CA VAL A 132 0.78 0.65 23.72
C VAL A 132 0.53 -0.43 22.66
N LYS A 133 1.52 -1.30 22.44
CA LYS A 133 1.44 -2.34 21.41
C LYS A 133 1.03 -3.69 22.01
N ASN A 134 0.06 -4.31 21.37
CA ASN A 134 -0.30 -5.70 21.56
C ASN A 134 0.61 -6.57 20.66
N ILE A 135 1.41 -7.42 21.30
CA ILE A 135 2.40 -8.27 20.63
C ILE A 135 1.75 -9.29 19.70
N PHE A 136 0.51 -9.72 19.97
CA PHE A 136 -0.22 -10.62 19.08
C PHE A 136 -0.56 -9.94 17.75
N ILE A 137 -1.13 -8.72 17.80
CA ILE A 137 -1.45 -7.96 16.58
C ILE A 137 -0.17 -7.65 15.80
N LEU A 138 0.89 -7.20 16.49
CA LEU A 138 2.18 -6.92 15.87
C LEU A 138 2.76 -8.15 15.17
N SER A 139 2.81 -9.28 15.86
CA SER A 139 3.36 -10.54 15.33
C SER A 139 2.55 -11.06 14.14
N CYS A 140 1.21 -10.97 14.22
CA CYS A 140 0.31 -11.36 13.14
C CYS A 140 0.52 -10.50 11.89
N LEU A 141 0.55 -9.17 12.04
CA LEU A 141 0.80 -8.24 10.94
C LEU A 141 2.19 -8.46 10.32
N LEU A 142 3.22 -8.63 11.16
CA LEU A 142 4.58 -8.88 10.71
C LEU A 142 4.69 -10.18 9.90
N ALA A 143 4.08 -11.27 10.38
CA ALA A 143 4.03 -12.54 9.67
C ALA A 143 3.32 -12.40 8.31
N LEU A 144 2.15 -11.75 8.28
CA LEU A 144 1.41 -11.48 7.05
C LEU A 144 2.22 -10.63 6.07
N THR A 145 2.92 -9.60 6.55
CA THR A 145 3.80 -8.77 5.73
C THR A 145 4.90 -9.60 5.08
N ILE A 146 5.64 -10.41 5.86
CA ILE A 146 6.73 -11.24 5.34
C ILE A 146 6.21 -12.26 4.32
N ILE A 147 5.11 -12.95 4.63
CA ILE A 147 4.50 -13.92 3.71
C ILE A 147 4.09 -13.23 2.40
N SER A 148 3.40 -12.10 2.49
CA SER A 148 2.91 -11.37 1.32
C SER A 148 4.03 -10.83 0.43
N VAL A 149 5.08 -10.24 1.01
CA VAL A 149 6.18 -9.65 0.23
C VAL A 149 7.02 -10.75 -0.42
N THR A 150 7.28 -11.86 0.29
CA THR A 150 8.01 -13.01 -0.27
C THR A 150 7.23 -13.60 -1.45
N ALA A 151 5.93 -13.83 -1.32
CA ALA A 151 5.10 -14.35 -2.40
C ALA A 151 5.11 -13.42 -3.64
N VAL A 152 5.00 -12.10 -3.42
CA VAL A 152 5.03 -11.10 -4.49
C VAL A 152 6.41 -11.03 -5.16
N ILE A 153 7.51 -11.08 -4.40
CA ILE A 153 8.88 -11.07 -4.93
C ILE A 153 9.10 -12.29 -5.84
N LEU A 154 8.67 -13.48 -5.42
CA LEU A 154 8.78 -14.69 -6.24
C LEU A 154 7.99 -14.59 -7.54
N TYR A 155 6.87 -13.86 -7.54
CA TYR A 155 6.03 -13.65 -8.74
C TYR A 155 6.47 -12.44 -9.60
N LEU A 156 7.34 -11.58 -9.08
CA LEU A 156 7.78 -10.34 -9.72
C LEU A 156 8.39 -10.55 -11.12
N PRO A 157 9.27 -11.53 -11.37
CA PRO A 157 9.85 -11.75 -12.70
C PRO A 157 8.77 -11.99 -13.76
N LYS A 158 7.73 -12.75 -13.42
CA LYS A 158 6.61 -13.03 -14.33
C LYS A 158 5.78 -11.79 -14.63
N MET A 159 5.63 -10.87 -13.67
CA MET A 159 4.91 -9.62 -13.91
C MET A 159 5.67 -8.65 -14.81
N ILE A 160 7.01 -8.70 -14.80
CA ILE A 160 7.86 -7.82 -15.61
C ILE A 160 8.07 -8.38 -17.04
N ALA A 161 7.99 -9.72 -17.20
CA ALA A 161 8.24 -10.39 -18.48
C ALA A 161 7.29 -9.97 -19.62
N GLY A 162 6.08 -9.49 -19.32
CA GLY A 162 5.08 -9.08 -20.32
C GLY A 162 5.36 -7.73 -21.01
N GLY A 163 6.49 -7.08 -20.73
CA GLY A 163 6.78 -5.73 -21.23
C GLY A 163 6.10 -4.64 -20.42
N PHE A 164 6.38 -3.38 -20.78
CA PHE A 164 5.89 -2.23 -20.00
C PHE A 164 4.38 -2.02 -20.17
N TYR A 165 3.69 -1.87 -19.03
CA TYR A 165 2.32 -1.40 -18.95
C TYR A 165 2.22 -0.23 -17.96
N PRO A 166 1.30 0.73 -18.13
CA PRO A 166 1.02 1.76 -17.12
C PRO A 166 0.62 1.21 -15.74
N SER A 167 0.24 -0.07 -15.65
CA SER A 167 0.03 -0.74 -14.36
C SER A 167 1.32 -1.01 -13.59
N PHE A 168 2.51 -0.80 -14.18
CA PHE A 168 3.81 -0.88 -13.48
C PHE A 168 3.89 0.12 -12.32
N SER A 169 3.10 1.19 -12.34
CA SER A 169 2.92 2.07 -11.17
C SER A 169 2.52 1.31 -9.90
N ALA A 170 1.83 0.17 -10.02
CA ALA A 170 1.47 -0.70 -8.90
C ALA A 170 2.68 -1.34 -8.20
N PHE A 171 3.88 -1.34 -8.80
CA PHE A 171 5.09 -1.82 -8.14
C PHE A 171 5.64 -0.84 -7.08
N THR A 172 5.20 0.42 -7.08
CA THR A 172 5.85 1.47 -6.28
C THR A 172 5.41 1.44 -4.81
N PHE A 173 4.25 2.01 -4.50
CA PHE A 173 3.71 2.15 -3.16
C PHE A 173 3.74 0.85 -2.34
N PRO A 174 3.33 -0.32 -2.88
CA PRO A 174 3.32 -1.56 -2.10
C PRO A 174 4.69 -1.95 -1.53
N PHE A 175 5.77 -1.89 -2.33
CA PHE A 175 7.10 -2.23 -1.83
C PHE A 175 7.61 -1.20 -0.82
N VAL A 176 7.40 0.09 -1.08
CA VAL A 176 7.82 1.18 -0.19
C VAL A 176 7.15 1.07 1.18
N ILE A 177 5.82 0.95 1.22
CA ILE A 177 5.09 0.89 2.49
C ILE A 177 5.40 -0.40 3.26
N THR A 178 5.63 -1.51 2.56
CA THR A 178 6.07 -2.76 3.18
C THR A 178 7.45 -2.60 3.83
N GLY A 179 8.41 -1.99 3.12
CA GLY A 179 9.73 -1.69 3.67
C GLY A 179 9.66 -0.78 4.91
N ILE A 180 8.84 0.26 4.87
CA ILE A 180 8.59 1.16 6.02
C ILE A 180 8.05 0.36 7.21
N GLY A 181 7.00 -0.45 7.01
CA GLY A 181 6.41 -1.26 8.08
C GLY A 181 7.41 -2.24 8.71
N LEU A 182 8.23 -2.91 7.90
CA LEU A 182 9.29 -3.82 8.39
C LEU A 182 10.38 -3.06 9.15
N LYS A 183 10.81 -1.90 8.67
CA LYS A 183 11.83 -1.06 9.33
C LYS A 183 11.33 -0.54 10.68
N MET A 184 10.10 -0.05 10.74
CA MET A 184 9.45 0.35 11.99
C MET A 184 9.35 -0.82 12.98
N SER A 185 9.00 -2.01 12.49
CA SER A 185 8.91 -3.22 13.31
C SER A 185 10.27 -3.63 13.86
N ASN A 186 11.33 -3.59 13.04
CA ASN A 186 12.68 -3.88 13.48
C ASN A 186 13.13 -2.92 14.59
N ASN A 187 12.87 -1.61 14.43
CA ASN A 187 13.19 -0.62 15.44
C ASN A 187 12.45 -0.90 16.76
N TYR A 188 11.15 -1.21 16.67
CA TYR A 188 10.35 -1.54 17.86
C TYR A 188 10.86 -2.80 18.57
N LEU A 189 11.11 -3.89 17.83
CA LEU A 189 11.58 -5.17 18.38
C LEU A 189 12.99 -5.07 18.97
N LYS A 190 13.89 -4.31 18.32
CA LYS A 190 15.24 -4.07 18.82
C LYS A 190 15.21 -3.29 20.14
N ASN A 191 14.41 -2.23 20.22
CA ASN A 191 14.40 -1.35 21.39
C ASN A 191 13.68 -1.95 22.60
N ASN A 192 12.65 -2.78 22.39
CA ASN A 192 11.83 -3.33 23.49
C ASN A 192 12.19 -4.77 23.87
N PHE A 193 12.75 -5.55 22.94
CA PHE A 193 13.02 -6.99 23.15
C PHE A 193 14.46 -7.41 22.78
N ASN A 194 15.31 -6.48 22.33
CA ASN A 194 16.65 -6.75 21.83
C ASN A 194 16.68 -7.79 20.67
N LEU A 195 15.61 -7.85 19.88
CA LEU A 195 15.47 -8.76 18.73
C LEU A 195 15.77 -8.01 17.43
N ASN A 196 16.68 -8.56 16.59
CA ASN A 196 17.14 -7.90 15.36
C ASN A 196 16.98 -8.77 14.09
N PHE A 197 16.19 -9.85 14.16
CA PHE A 197 16.03 -10.79 13.04
C PHE A 197 15.29 -10.17 11.83
N ILE A 198 14.49 -9.11 12.04
CA ILE A 198 13.76 -8.40 10.97
C ILE A 198 14.65 -7.43 10.18
N ASN A 199 15.84 -7.09 10.68
CA ASN A 199 16.72 -6.12 10.05
C ASN A 199 17.13 -6.52 8.63
N TYR A 200 17.47 -7.80 8.41
CA TYR A 200 17.84 -8.29 7.08
C TYR A 200 16.66 -8.25 6.09
N PRO A 201 15.47 -8.83 6.40
CA PRO A 201 14.29 -8.67 5.57
C PRO A 201 13.92 -7.21 5.27
N ALA A 202 13.95 -6.34 6.29
CA ALA A 202 13.62 -4.92 6.13
C ALA A 202 14.55 -4.22 5.14
N ARG A 203 15.87 -4.41 5.28
CA ARG A 203 16.87 -3.82 4.37
C ARG A 203 16.76 -4.37 2.95
N MET A 204 16.49 -5.67 2.80
CA MET A 204 16.32 -6.29 1.49
C MET A 204 15.11 -5.69 0.74
N VAL A 205 13.97 -5.56 1.43
CA VAL A 205 12.76 -4.95 0.85
C VAL A 205 12.96 -3.46 0.58
N GLU A 206 13.64 -2.73 1.46
CA GLU A 206 13.99 -1.32 1.26
C GLU A 206 14.85 -1.12 0.01
N PHE A 207 15.93 -1.90 -0.15
CA PHE A 207 16.80 -1.84 -1.32
C PHE A 207 16.06 -2.20 -2.61
N LEU A 208 15.25 -3.26 -2.57
CA LEU A 208 14.43 -3.68 -3.70
C LEU A 208 13.40 -2.60 -4.08
N ALA A 209 12.77 -1.94 -3.11
CA ALA A 209 11.81 -0.86 -3.35
C ALA A 209 12.47 0.31 -4.11
N VAL A 210 13.71 0.67 -3.77
CA VAL A 210 14.48 1.71 -4.48
C VAL A 210 14.76 1.29 -5.93
N ILE A 211 15.24 0.06 -6.15
CA ILE A 211 15.49 -0.46 -7.51
C ILE A 211 14.21 -0.41 -8.34
N ILE A 212 13.10 -0.88 -7.78
CA ILE A 212 11.80 -0.92 -8.45
C ILE A 212 11.32 0.51 -8.77
N LEU A 213 11.48 1.47 -7.87
CA LEU A 213 11.12 2.86 -8.12
C LEU A 213 11.89 3.44 -9.30
N VAL A 214 13.22 3.25 -9.33
CA VAL A 214 14.06 3.71 -10.43
C VAL A 214 13.66 3.02 -11.74
N PHE A 215 13.45 1.70 -11.70
CA PHE A 215 13.01 0.93 -12.87
C PHE A 215 11.67 1.43 -13.43
N VAL A 216 10.67 1.63 -12.57
CA VAL A 216 9.35 2.14 -12.98
C VAL A 216 9.48 3.56 -13.53
N PHE A 217 10.24 4.44 -12.86
CA PHE A 217 10.49 5.79 -13.32
C PHE A 217 11.10 5.83 -14.73
N LEU A 218 12.17 5.08 -14.96
CA LEU A 218 12.82 4.99 -16.28
C LEU A 218 11.88 4.42 -17.35
N SER A 219 11.06 3.43 -16.98
CA SER A 219 10.08 2.84 -17.90
C SER A 219 9.01 3.84 -18.33
N TYR A 220 8.50 4.64 -17.40
CA TYR A 220 7.56 5.72 -17.70
C TYR A 220 8.20 6.84 -18.50
N PHE A 221 9.44 7.22 -18.17
CA PHE A 221 10.18 8.21 -18.92
C PHE A 221 10.31 7.77 -20.39
N LYS A 222 10.79 6.55 -20.64
CA LYS A 222 10.90 6.00 -22.00
C LYS A 222 9.55 5.99 -22.73
N PHE A 223 8.47 5.63 -22.04
CA PHE A 223 7.13 5.61 -22.62
C PHE A 223 6.64 6.99 -23.05
N LEU A 224 6.75 8.00 -22.18
CA LEU A 224 6.28 9.36 -22.45
C LEU A 224 7.09 10.04 -23.56
N PHE A 225 8.42 9.88 -23.55
CA PHE A 225 9.27 10.49 -24.57
C PHE A 225 9.14 9.81 -25.93
N ARG A 226 8.89 8.49 -25.98
CA ARG A 226 8.61 7.79 -27.23
C ARG A 226 7.28 8.22 -27.86
N GLN A 227 6.26 8.53 -27.06
CA GLN A 227 4.99 9.07 -27.59
C GLN A 227 5.18 10.45 -28.22
N ASN A 228 5.96 11.33 -27.59
CA ASN A 228 6.25 12.67 -28.14
C ASN A 228 7.00 12.62 -29.47
N THR A 229 7.90 11.66 -29.69
CA THR A 229 8.61 11.54 -30.97
C THR A 229 7.72 11.11 -32.14
N PHE A 230 6.67 10.30 -31.89
CA PHE A 230 5.71 9.92 -32.95
C PHE A 230 4.66 11.00 -33.23
N SER A 231 4.35 11.84 -32.24
CA SER A 231 3.44 12.97 -32.39
C SER A 231 4.04 14.14 -33.19
N ASN A 232 5.37 14.28 -33.20
CA ASN A 232 6.07 15.35 -33.93
C ASN A 232 6.53 14.94 -35.34
N SER A 233 6.25 13.69 -35.75
CA SER A 233 6.59 13.16 -37.08
C SER A 233 5.37 12.97 -38.00
N LEU A 234 4.22 13.54 -37.62
CA LEU A 234 2.98 13.64 -38.38
C LEU A 234 2.66 15.12 -38.57
#